data_AF-A0ABD4A175-F1
#
_entry.id   AF-A0ABD4A175-F1
#
_cell.length_a   1.000
_cell.length_b   1.000
_cell.length_c   1.000
_cell.angle_alpha   90.00
_cell.angle_beta   90.00
_cell.angle_gamma   90.00
#
_symmetry.space_group_name_H-M   'P 1'
#
loop_
_entity.id
_entity.type
_entity.pdbx_description
1 polymer ?
#
loop_
_entity_poly.entity_id
_entity_poly.type
_entity_poly.pdbx_seq_one_letter_code
_entity_poly.pdbx_strand_id
1 'polypeptide(L)'
;MPFTKELPEWGNAGQRPPQSSIDEGYKPMDHPPADWFNWYQYTAYHALKELQEIGATQDDVSTALKTARAYTDELAARRDNPHQVTKGQVGLGNVDNVQQATKAEFNTHNTDTTRHITSTERSNWNAKETTTGAQNKADTAEKNAKTYTDQHINNKNNPHGVTKDQVGLGNVTNDKQATKTEFDNHVKDTTAHISATERTKWNGAQLFKITNDVGGVLVSIGDTDDFLSKIVKAGKTFGTFYSTGKPTNAPTTLSTRGFFHFTSVDSDGNGTFGYVIAVDYQNNMYTNYVDGNLGWQGWKRLITEADFKKMTWYDLTLINGNKAGGRKPQYAVWGNEVFTRGEVVSPDFNSVFARLPAEARPLTQKSMAATLFGTTGTSKYIAETTGELRLVGKHANIEENISGVSIDNNFTL
;
A
#
# COMPACT_ATOMS: atom_id res chain seq x y z
N MET A 1 161.67 24.10 -32.89
CA MET A 1 162.33 25.30 -33.45
C MET A 1 162.98 24.93 -34.77
N PRO A 2 162.88 25.77 -35.82
CA PRO A 2 163.55 25.50 -37.09
C PRO A 2 165.06 25.66 -36.95
N PHE A 3 165.83 24.89 -37.72
CA PHE A 3 167.29 25.01 -37.75
C PHE A 3 167.70 26.32 -38.46
N THR A 4 168.61 27.08 -37.86
CA THR A 4 168.93 28.47 -38.29
C THR A 4 170.38 28.68 -38.73
N LYS A 5 171.24 27.67 -38.62
CA LYS A 5 172.66 27.74 -38.98
C LYS A 5 172.89 27.02 -40.30
N GLU A 6 173.75 27.59 -41.14
CA GLU A 6 174.23 26.95 -42.37
C GLU A 6 175.03 25.69 -42.02
N LEU A 7 174.86 24.64 -42.81
CA LEU A 7 175.59 23.41 -42.63
C LEU A 7 177.02 23.56 -43.16
N PRO A 8 178.03 23.05 -42.44
CA PRO A 8 179.40 23.02 -42.94
C PRO A 8 179.48 22.04 -44.11
N GLU A 9 179.39 22.58 -45.32
CA GLU A 9 179.35 21.78 -46.55
C GLU A 9 180.73 21.15 -46.81
N TRP A 10 180.75 19.83 -46.98
CA TRP A 10 181.95 19.10 -47.34
C TRP A 10 181.65 18.19 -48.52
N GLY A 11 182.16 18.53 -49.70
CA GLY A 11 181.79 17.88 -50.96
C GLY A 11 182.66 16.70 -51.39
N ASN A 12 183.87 16.56 -50.85
CA ASN A 12 184.72 15.41 -51.19
C ASN A 12 184.28 14.20 -50.36
N ALA A 13 183.75 13.17 -51.04
CA ALA A 13 183.26 11.95 -50.40
C ALA A 13 184.38 11.13 -49.72
N GLY A 14 185.64 11.34 -50.10
CA GLY A 14 186.77 10.59 -49.58
C GLY A 14 186.65 9.08 -49.80
N GLN A 15 187.50 8.33 -49.12
CA GLN A 15 187.39 6.88 -49.07
C GLN A 15 187.05 6.46 -47.66
N ARG A 16 185.99 5.64 -47.52
CA ARG A 16 185.62 5.06 -46.24
C ARG A 16 186.81 4.26 -45.69
N PRO A 17 187.21 4.49 -44.41
CA PRO A 17 188.23 3.66 -43.79
C PRO A 17 187.84 2.17 -43.87
N PRO A 18 188.81 1.25 -44.06
CA PRO A 18 188.54 -0.18 -43.99
C PRO A 18 187.88 -0.51 -42.64
N GLN A 19 187.00 -1.50 -42.65
CA GLN A 19 186.12 -1.80 -41.51
C GLN A 19 186.90 -2.03 -40.21
N SER A 20 188.10 -2.64 -40.27
CA SER A 20 188.98 -2.82 -39.11
C SER A 20 189.32 -1.51 -38.39
N SER A 21 189.54 -0.40 -39.12
CA SER A 21 189.85 0.90 -38.53
C SER A 21 188.60 1.64 -38.03
N ILE A 22 187.43 1.40 -38.61
CA ILE A 22 186.15 1.94 -38.11
C ILE A 22 185.79 1.26 -36.78
N ASP A 23 186.02 -0.04 -36.67
CA ASP A 23 185.66 -0.83 -35.49
C ASP A 23 186.69 -0.70 -34.36
N GLU A 24 188.01 -0.71 -34.65
CA GLU A 24 189.06 -0.58 -33.63
C GLU A 24 189.46 0.89 -33.32
N GLY A 25 189.09 1.83 -34.18
CA GLY A 25 189.55 3.23 -34.12
C GLY A 25 191.00 3.41 -34.60
N TYR A 26 191.45 4.66 -34.70
CA TYR A 26 192.85 4.97 -35.00
C TYR A 26 193.72 4.75 -33.78
N LYS A 27 194.79 3.95 -33.92
CA LYS A 27 195.75 3.73 -32.84
C LYS A 27 196.78 4.87 -32.81
N PRO A 28 197.42 5.15 -31.67
CA PRO A 28 198.41 6.23 -31.58
C PRO A 28 199.55 6.03 -32.60
N MET A 29 199.91 7.10 -33.31
CA MET A 29 200.87 7.13 -34.43
C MET A 29 200.38 6.56 -35.77
N ASP A 30 199.11 6.14 -35.86
CA ASP A 30 198.50 5.92 -37.18
C ASP A 30 198.42 7.26 -37.92
N HIS A 31 198.81 7.24 -39.18
CA HIS A 31 198.68 8.38 -40.08
C HIS A 31 197.59 8.06 -41.10
N PRO A 32 196.30 8.08 -40.69
CA PRO A 32 195.20 7.75 -41.57
C PRO A 32 195.18 8.69 -42.78
N PRO A 33 194.96 8.16 -43.99
CA PRO A 33 194.85 8.97 -45.20
C PRO A 33 193.81 10.08 -45.02
N ALA A 34 194.09 11.26 -45.57
CA ALA A 34 193.16 12.39 -45.55
C ALA A 34 191.78 12.02 -46.12
N ASP A 35 191.73 11.06 -47.05
CA ASP A 35 190.50 10.55 -47.63
C ASP A 35 189.54 9.93 -46.61
N TRP A 36 190.04 9.41 -45.50
CA TRP A 36 189.20 8.86 -44.43
C TRP A 36 188.52 9.96 -43.62
N PHE A 37 189.23 11.07 -43.39
CA PHE A 37 188.65 12.25 -42.76
C PHE A 37 187.66 12.96 -43.69
N ASN A 38 187.91 12.96 -45.00
CA ASN A 38 186.94 13.44 -45.98
C ASN A 38 185.63 12.64 -45.91
N TRP A 39 185.71 11.30 -45.84
CA TRP A 39 184.53 10.47 -45.67
C TRP A 39 183.74 10.80 -44.40
N TYR A 40 184.41 10.96 -43.26
CA TYR A 40 183.73 11.31 -42.01
C TYR A 40 183.01 12.66 -42.10
N GLN A 41 183.66 13.70 -42.62
CA GLN A 41 183.06 15.03 -42.73
C GLN A 41 181.93 15.08 -43.76
N TYR A 42 182.09 14.42 -44.91
CA TYR A 42 181.04 14.31 -45.93
C TYR A 42 179.79 13.62 -45.37
N THR A 43 179.98 12.48 -44.68
CA THR A 43 178.86 11.70 -44.14
C THR A 43 178.16 12.45 -43.00
N ALA A 44 178.90 13.16 -42.16
CA ALA A 44 178.34 14.00 -41.10
C ALA A 44 177.53 15.19 -41.67
N TYR A 45 178.02 15.85 -42.71
CA TYR A 45 177.29 16.92 -43.40
C TYR A 45 175.94 16.42 -43.95
N HIS A 46 175.93 15.29 -44.68
CA HIS A 46 174.71 14.76 -45.27
C HIS A 46 173.69 14.26 -44.24
N ALA A 47 174.14 13.64 -43.15
CA ALA A 47 173.25 13.24 -42.06
C ALA A 47 172.58 14.45 -41.38
N LEU A 48 173.32 15.56 -41.23
CA LEU A 48 172.77 16.80 -40.68
C LEU A 48 171.83 17.50 -41.67
N LYS A 49 172.10 17.43 -42.98
CA LYS A 49 171.21 17.93 -44.04
C LYS A 49 169.85 17.23 -44.04
N GLU A 50 169.86 15.91 -43.94
CA GLU A 50 168.64 15.09 -43.92
C GLU A 50 167.74 15.44 -42.71
N LEU A 51 168.35 15.72 -41.55
CA LEU A 51 167.65 16.21 -40.36
C LEU A 51 167.05 17.62 -40.55
N GLN A 52 167.72 18.50 -41.29
CA GLN A 52 167.26 19.86 -41.55
C GLN A 52 166.11 19.93 -42.57
N GLU A 53 166.09 19.03 -43.56
CA GLU A 53 165.11 19.03 -44.66
C GLU A 53 163.81 18.25 -44.34
N ILE A 54 163.86 17.22 -43.49
CA ILE A 54 162.73 16.29 -43.29
C ILE A 54 162.09 16.40 -41.88
N GLY A 55 162.72 17.10 -40.94
CA GLY A 55 162.22 17.22 -39.57
C GLY A 55 161.01 18.18 -39.44
N ALA A 56 159.82 17.67 -39.13
CA ALA A 56 158.66 18.49 -38.76
C ALA A 56 158.87 19.16 -37.38
N THR A 57 158.54 20.44 -37.27
CA THR A 57 158.73 21.18 -36.01
C THR A 57 157.51 21.05 -35.09
N GLN A 58 157.71 21.32 -33.79
CA GLN A 58 156.63 21.27 -32.80
C GLN A 58 155.45 22.21 -33.12
N ASP A 59 155.70 23.32 -33.83
CA ASP A 59 154.64 24.27 -34.24
C ASP A 59 153.75 23.72 -35.37
N ASP A 60 154.33 22.93 -36.28
CA ASP A 60 153.58 22.27 -37.35
C ASP A 60 152.56 21.29 -36.77
N VAL A 61 152.98 20.54 -35.74
CA VAL A 61 152.10 19.59 -35.03
C VAL A 61 151.03 20.31 -34.20
N SER A 62 151.37 21.42 -33.55
CA SER A 62 150.42 22.21 -32.74
C SER A 62 149.31 22.84 -33.60
N THR A 63 149.65 23.31 -34.80
CA THR A 63 148.68 23.90 -35.74
C THR A 63 147.70 22.86 -36.29
N ALA A 64 148.19 21.66 -36.61
CA ALA A 64 147.34 20.55 -37.05
C ALA A 64 146.33 20.14 -35.95
N LEU A 65 146.75 20.11 -34.69
CA LEU A 65 145.90 19.78 -33.55
C LEU A 65 144.81 20.84 -33.27
N LYS A 66 145.12 22.14 -33.43
CA LYS A 66 144.13 23.21 -33.28
C LYS A 66 143.03 23.15 -34.33
N THR A 67 143.40 22.85 -35.58
CA THR A 67 142.44 22.79 -36.70
C THR A 67 141.46 21.61 -36.54
N ALA A 68 141.96 20.45 -36.12
CA ALA A 68 141.11 19.29 -35.86
C ALA A 68 140.10 19.53 -34.72
N ARG A 69 140.52 20.23 -33.66
CA ARG A 69 139.65 20.50 -32.50
C ARG A 69 138.53 21.47 -32.83
N ALA A 70 138.80 22.51 -33.64
CA ALA A 70 137.78 23.47 -34.07
C ALA A 70 136.63 22.81 -34.86
N TYR A 71 136.95 21.84 -35.74
CA TYR A 71 135.93 21.14 -36.53
C TYR A 71 135.04 20.22 -35.68
N THR A 72 135.58 19.58 -34.64
CA THR A 72 134.79 18.75 -33.72
C THR A 72 133.85 19.56 -32.82
N ASP A 73 134.27 20.75 -32.37
CA ASP A 73 133.46 21.56 -31.46
C ASP A 73 132.25 22.20 -32.18
N GLU A 74 132.38 22.55 -33.47
CA GLU A 74 131.27 23.05 -34.29
C GLU A 74 130.20 21.96 -34.54
N LEU A 75 130.60 20.70 -34.70
CA LEU A 75 129.68 19.58 -34.88
C LEU A 75 128.85 19.30 -33.61
N ALA A 76 129.44 19.46 -32.42
CA ALA A 76 128.78 19.19 -31.13
C ALA A 76 127.69 20.23 -30.79
N ALA A 77 127.72 21.42 -31.40
CA ALA A 77 126.82 22.53 -31.08
C ALA A 77 125.59 22.68 -32.01
N ARG A 78 125.52 21.96 -33.14
CA ARG A 78 124.37 22.04 -34.07
C ARG A 78 123.11 21.40 -33.49
N ARG A 79 122.01 22.17 -33.43
CA ARG A 79 120.69 21.73 -32.93
C ARG A 79 119.57 21.89 -33.96
N ASP A 80 119.94 22.21 -35.18
CA ASP A 80 119.09 22.72 -36.26
C ASP A 80 119.03 21.77 -37.48
N ASN A 81 119.67 20.61 -37.42
CA ASN A 81 119.62 19.60 -38.48
C ASN A 81 119.30 18.19 -37.92
N PRO A 82 118.02 17.88 -37.64
CA PRO A 82 117.62 16.52 -37.29
C PRO A 82 117.57 15.69 -38.57
N HIS A 83 118.53 14.80 -38.76
CA HIS A 83 118.51 13.85 -39.87
C HIS A 83 117.19 13.07 -39.92
N GLN A 84 116.39 13.29 -40.98
CA GLN A 84 115.18 12.52 -41.38
C GLN A 84 114.49 11.67 -40.29
N VAL A 85 114.04 12.30 -39.20
CA VAL A 85 113.28 11.62 -38.13
C VAL A 85 111.81 11.40 -38.54
N THR A 86 111.26 10.23 -38.23
CA THR A 86 109.86 9.83 -38.52
C THR A 86 108.95 9.97 -37.31
N LYS A 87 107.61 10.07 -37.51
CA LYS A 87 106.61 10.22 -36.41
C LYS A 87 106.76 9.18 -35.28
N GLY A 88 107.23 7.98 -35.60
CA GLY A 88 107.48 6.92 -34.62
C GLY A 88 108.63 7.23 -33.65
N GLN A 89 109.68 7.91 -34.12
CA GLN A 89 110.89 8.17 -33.32
C GLN A 89 110.69 9.25 -32.24
N VAL A 90 109.64 10.07 -32.35
CA VAL A 90 109.24 11.05 -31.32
C VAL A 90 107.98 10.63 -30.53
N GLY A 91 107.55 9.37 -30.65
CA GLY A 91 106.42 8.82 -29.90
C GLY A 91 105.04 9.26 -30.35
N LEU A 92 104.90 9.84 -31.56
CA LEU A 92 103.64 10.38 -32.11
C LEU A 92 103.08 9.51 -33.26
N GLY A 93 103.44 8.23 -33.31
CA GLY A 93 103.10 7.31 -34.41
C GLY A 93 101.60 7.08 -34.64
N ASN A 94 100.77 7.22 -33.60
CA ASN A 94 99.31 7.02 -33.67
C ASN A 94 98.52 8.32 -33.92
N VAL A 95 99.20 9.45 -34.16
CA VAL A 95 98.54 10.74 -34.37
C VAL A 95 98.29 10.98 -35.86
N ASP A 96 97.01 10.91 -36.24
CA ASP A 96 96.53 11.22 -37.59
C ASP A 96 96.64 12.72 -37.91
N ASN A 97 96.90 13.06 -39.18
CA ASN A 97 96.93 14.45 -39.67
C ASN A 97 95.52 14.92 -40.04
N VAL A 98 94.62 15.00 -39.05
CA VAL A 98 93.28 15.57 -39.21
C VAL A 98 93.16 16.90 -38.45
N GLN A 99 92.22 17.75 -38.84
CA GLN A 99 91.97 19.03 -38.17
C GLN A 99 91.51 18.77 -36.73
N GLN A 100 92.37 19.07 -35.75
CA GLN A 100 92.08 18.93 -34.33
C GLN A 100 91.53 20.25 -33.77
N ALA A 101 90.49 20.15 -32.95
CA ALA A 101 90.01 21.30 -32.17
C ALA A 101 91.12 21.78 -31.23
N THR A 102 91.27 23.09 -31.11
CA THR A 102 92.21 23.67 -30.15
C THR A 102 91.84 23.29 -28.72
N LYS A 103 92.80 23.32 -27.80
CA LYS A 103 92.53 23.05 -26.37
C LYS A 103 91.44 23.98 -25.81
N ALA A 104 91.36 25.20 -26.32
CA ALA A 104 90.31 26.16 -25.99
C ALA A 104 88.93 25.66 -26.45
N GLU A 105 88.77 25.30 -27.71
CA GLU A 105 87.50 24.79 -28.26
C GLU A 105 87.04 23.49 -27.59
N PHE A 106 87.99 22.58 -27.29
CA PHE A 106 87.68 21.36 -26.55
C PHE A 106 87.20 21.65 -25.12
N ASN A 107 87.87 22.57 -24.42
CA ASN A 107 87.45 22.95 -23.07
C ASN A 107 86.09 23.66 -23.07
N THR A 108 85.85 24.55 -24.04
CA THR A 108 84.54 25.21 -24.24
C THR A 108 83.44 24.17 -24.45
N HIS A 109 83.68 23.16 -25.30
CA HIS A 109 82.77 22.04 -25.48
C HIS A 109 82.50 21.28 -24.18
N ASN A 110 83.54 20.97 -23.41
CA ASN A 110 83.43 20.20 -22.16
C ASN A 110 82.66 20.93 -21.06
N THR A 111 82.62 22.26 -21.10
CA THR A 111 81.83 23.09 -20.17
C THR A 111 80.43 23.44 -20.69
N ASP A 112 80.08 23.06 -21.92
CA ASP A 112 78.79 23.39 -22.50
C ASP A 112 77.70 22.40 -22.06
N THR A 113 76.78 22.86 -21.23
CA THR A 113 75.67 22.06 -20.68
C THR A 113 74.46 21.98 -21.62
N THR A 114 74.51 22.64 -22.78
CA THR A 114 73.38 22.86 -23.69
C THR A 114 73.57 22.23 -25.07
N ARG A 115 74.80 22.12 -25.58
CA ARG A 115 75.14 21.75 -26.98
C ARG A 115 74.74 20.35 -27.48
N HIS A 116 74.19 19.48 -26.65
CA HIS A 116 73.88 18.08 -27.02
C HIS A 116 72.44 17.83 -27.49
N ILE A 117 71.52 18.77 -27.25
CA ILE A 117 70.14 18.73 -27.77
C ILE A 117 69.71 20.13 -28.18
N THR A 118 68.86 20.23 -29.19
CA THR A 118 68.28 21.51 -29.60
C THR A 118 67.38 22.07 -28.49
N SER A 119 67.18 23.40 -28.51
CA SER A 119 66.22 24.05 -27.59
C SER A 119 64.81 23.46 -27.73
N THR A 120 64.41 23.11 -28.95
CA THR A 120 63.11 22.48 -29.23
C THR A 120 62.98 21.10 -28.57
N GLU A 121 64.01 20.25 -28.67
CA GLU A 121 64.01 18.93 -28.02
C GLU A 121 63.95 19.06 -26.50
N ARG A 122 64.67 20.01 -25.92
CA ARG A 122 64.64 20.29 -24.48
C ARG A 122 63.26 20.74 -24.01
N SER A 123 62.64 21.67 -24.73
CA SER A 123 61.27 22.12 -24.45
C SER A 123 60.27 20.97 -24.56
N ASN A 124 60.38 20.12 -25.59
CA ASN A 124 59.50 18.97 -25.77
C ASN A 124 59.66 17.92 -24.67
N TRP A 125 60.89 17.67 -24.22
CA TRP A 125 61.15 16.73 -23.12
C TRP A 125 60.61 17.26 -21.79
N ASN A 126 60.82 18.55 -21.51
CA ASN A 126 60.29 19.21 -20.31
C ASN A 126 58.76 19.35 -20.32
N ALA A 127 58.13 19.37 -21.50
CA ALA A 127 56.67 19.42 -21.65
C ALA A 127 56.00 18.04 -21.53
N LYS A 128 56.75 16.95 -21.38
CA LYS A 128 56.17 15.62 -21.15
C LYS A 128 55.50 15.57 -19.78
N GLU A 129 54.48 14.71 -19.71
CA GLU A 129 53.74 14.46 -18.48
C GLU A 129 54.67 14.03 -17.34
N THR A 130 54.39 14.53 -16.15
CA THR A 130 55.16 14.20 -14.94
C THR A 130 54.40 13.17 -14.12
N THR A 131 55.10 12.44 -13.24
CA THR A 131 54.45 11.53 -12.28
C THR A 131 53.43 12.26 -11.41
N THR A 132 53.74 13.50 -11.00
CA THR A 132 52.82 14.37 -10.26
C THR A 132 51.61 14.78 -11.09
N GLY A 133 51.79 15.16 -12.36
CA GLY A 133 50.68 15.55 -13.23
C GLY A 133 49.74 14.39 -13.55
N ALA A 134 50.28 13.17 -13.73
CA ALA A 134 49.50 11.95 -13.87
C ALA A 134 48.70 11.63 -12.59
N GLN A 135 49.33 11.76 -11.41
CA GLN A 135 48.65 11.53 -10.12
C GLN A 135 47.49 12.51 -9.91
N ASN A 136 47.71 13.81 -10.17
CA ASN A 136 46.65 14.82 -10.07
C ASN A 136 45.45 14.51 -10.98
N LYS A 137 45.68 13.99 -12.19
CA LYS A 137 44.62 13.57 -13.11
C LYS A 137 43.87 12.34 -12.60
N ALA A 138 44.58 11.36 -12.02
CA ALA A 138 43.96 10.19 -11.41
C ALA A 138 43.09 10.57 -10.20
N ASP A 139 43.61 11.42 -9.31
CA ASP A 139 42.86 11.91 -8.14
C ASP A 139 41.63 12.71 -8.56
N THR A 140 41.75 13.51 -9.62
CA THR A 140 40.62 14.25 -10.20
C THR A 140 39.57 13.31 -10.76
N ALA A 141 39.99 12.25 -11.48
CA ALA A 141 39.08 11.25 -12.01
C ALA A 141 38.37 10.48 -10.89
N GLU A 142 39.08 10.09 -9.84
CA GLU A 142 38.52 9.41 -8.67
C GLU A 142 37.51 10.32 -7.94
N LYS A 143 37.86 11.59 -7.73
CA LYS A 143 36.97 12.59 -7.12
C LYS A 143 35.69 12.78 -7.94
N ASN A 144 35.81 12.87 -9.26
CA ASN A 144 34.66 12.99 -10.15
C ASN A 144 33.76 11.74 -10.09
N ALA A 145 34.35 10.54 -10.08
CA ALA A 145 33.61 9.29 -9.98
C ALA A 145 32.86 9.15 -8.64
N LYS A 146 33.52 9.51 -7.52
CA LYS A 146 32.89 9.57 -6.19
C LYS A 146 31.71 10.56 -6.18
N THR A 147 31.92 11.77 -6.69
CA THR A 147 30.88 12.81 -6.75
C THR A 147 29.65 12.34 -7.52
N TYR A 148 29.83 11.70 -8.69
CA TYR A 148 28.72 11.16 -9.48
C TYR A 148 27.95 10.06 -8.73
N THR A 149 28.67 9.14 -8.09
CA THR A 149 28.05 8.04 -7.32
C THR A 149 27.25 8.57 -6.14
N ASP A 150 27.80 9.53 -5.41
CA ASP A 150 27.14 10.17 -4.27
C ASP A 150 25.88 10.94 -4.72
N GLN A 151 25.95 11.65 -5.86
CA GLN A 151 24.78 12.31 -6.46
C GLN A 151 23.69 11.30 -6.85
N HIS A 152 24.07 10.16 -7.45
CA HIS A 152 23.12 9.12 -7.83
C HIS A 152 22.42 8.50 -6.59
N ILE A 153 23.18 8.17 -5.54
CA ILE A 153 22.63 7.63 -4.27
C ILE A 153 21.67 8.62 -3.60
N ASN A 154 21.97 9.93 -3.68
CA ASN A 154 21.17 10.98 -3.06
C ASN A 154 20.00 11.46 -3.93
N ASN A 155 19.92 11.06 -5.21
CA ASN A 155 18.83 11.44 -6.09
C ASN A 155 17.53 10.71 -5.70
N LYS A 156 16.66 11.39 -4.94
CA LYS A 156 15.33 10.88 -4.55
C LYS A 156 14.24 11.09 -5.61
N ASN A 157 14.57 11.69 -6.76
CA ASN A 157 13.65 11.90 -7.89
C ASN A 157 13.75 10.79 -8.95
N ASN A 158 14.62 9.79 -8.78
CA ASN A 158 14.82 8.62 -9.66
C ASN A 158 14.83 7.35 -8.79
N PRO A 159 13.93 6.37 -8.96
CA PRO A 159 13.48 5.59 -7.82
C PRO A 159 14.45 4.49 -7.37
N HIS A 160 14.98 4.64 -6.15
CA HIS A 160 15.21 3.53 -5.22
C HIS A 160 14.43 3.81 -3.91
N GLY A 161 13.58 2.86 -3.48
CA GLY A 161 12.83 2.94 -2.23
C GLY A 161 11.49 3.69 -2.31
N VAL A 162 10.70 3.44 -3.36
CA VAL A 162 9.39 4.08 -3.54
C VAL A 162 8.41 3.65 -2.44
N THR A 163 7.83 4.60 -1.73
CA THR A 163 6.80 4.36 -0.71
C THR A 163 5.42 4.26 -1.34
N LYS A 164 4.45 3.68 -0.60
CA LYS A 164 3.05 3.62 -1.06
C LYS A 164 2.48 5.00 -1.35
N ASP A 165 2.86 6.01 -0.57
CA ASP A 165 2.43 7.39 -0.78
C ASP A 165 2.95 7.96 -2.10
N GLN A 166 4.19 7.65 -2.46
CA GLN A 166 4.82 8.13 -3.69
C GLN A 166 4.17 7.59 -4.97
N VAL A 167 3.44 6.47 -4.90
CA VAL A 167 2.66 5.91 -6.02
C VAL A 167 1.15 6.10 -5.86
N GLY A 168 0.70 6.92 -4.90
CA GLY A 168 -0.72 7.19 -4.66
C GLY A 168 -1.50 6.02 -4.03
N LEU A 169 -0.81 5.02 -3.48
CA LEU A 169 -1.38 3.84 -2.84
C LEU A 169 -1.28 3.86 -1.31
N GLY A 170 -1.06 5.04 -0.71
CA GLY A 170 -0.87 5.21 0.74
C GLY A 170 -1.97 4.57 1.61
N ASN A 171 -3.22 4.62 1.13
CA ASN A 171 -4.38 4.04 1.83
C ASN A 171 -4.57 2.52 1.59
N VAL A 172 -3.77 1.91 0.70
CA VAL A 172 -3.88 0.47 0.39
C VAL A 172 -3.08 -0.32 1.42
N THR A 173 -3.74 -1.21 2.17
CA THR A 173 -3.07 -2.10 3.13
C THR A 173 -2.35 -3.25 2.42
N ASN A 174 -1.54 -4.04 3.14
CA ASN A 174 -0.83 -5.21 2.58
C ASN A 174 -1.63 -6.52 2.72
N ASP A 175 -2.93 -6.42 2.95
CA ASP A 175 -3.79 -7.58 3.17
C ASP A 175 -4.27 -8.17 1.84
N LYS A 176 -4.71 -9.44 1.87
CA LYS A 176 -5.34 -10.08 0.70
C LYS A 176 -6.62 -9.32 0.35
N GLN A 177 -6.63 -8.66 -0.80
CA GLN A 177 -7.81 -7.97 -1.32
C GLN A 177 -8.65 -8.89 -2.20
N ALA A 178 -9.97 -8.67 -2.20
CA ALA A 178 -10.85 -9.30 -3.17
C ALA A 178 -10.48 -8.81 -4.58
N THR A 179 -10.53 -9.71 -5.55
CA THR A 179 -10.42 -9.32 -6.96
C THR A 179 -11.60 -8.45 -7.37
N LYS A 180 -11.42 -7.64 -8.41
CA LYS A 180 -12.52 -6.84 -8.96
C LYS A 180 -13.73 -7.71 -9.32
N THR A 181 -13.49 -8.91 -9.87
CA THR A 181 -14.53 -9.88 -10.22
C THR A 181 -15.31 -10.33 -8.99
N GLU A 182 -14.64 -10.69 -7.90
CA GLU A 182 -15.30 -11.08 -6.65
C GLU A 182 -16.14 -9.94 -6.06
N PHE A 183 -15.60 -8.71 -6.06
CA PHE A 183 -16.34 -7.53 -5.61
C PHE A 183 -17.57 -7.25 -6.48
N ASP A 184 -17.42 -7.25 -7.80
CA ASP A 184 -18.52 -7.03 -8.74
C ASP A 184 -19.61 -8.12 -8.59
N ASN A 185 -19.21 -9.37 -8.35
CA ASN A 185 -20.13 -10.48 -8.11
C ASN A 185 -20.92 -10.26 -6.82
N HIS A 186 -20.26 -9.85 -5.74
CA HIS A 186 -20.92 -9.53 -4.47
C HIS A 186 -21.92 -8.37 -4.61
N VAL A 187 -21.55 -7.30 -5.32
CA VAL A 187 -22.44 -6.15 -5.54
C VAL A 187 -23.68 -6.54 -6.36
N LYS A 188 -23.54 -7.49 -7.27
CA LYS A 188 -24.66 -8.02 -8.09
C LYS A 188 -25.49 -9.09 -7.40
N ASP A 189 -25.06 -9.59 -6.24
CA ASP A 189 -25.80 -10.63 -5.51
C ASP A 189 -27.04 -10.05 -4.84
N THR A 190 -28.16 -10.09 -5.55
CA THR A 190 -29.45 -9.62 -5.04
C THR A 190 -30.01 -10.48 -3.91
N THR A 191 -29.43 -11.64 -3.61
CA THR A 191 -29.84 -12.49 -2.48
C THR A 191 -29.23 -12.00 -1.18
N ALA A 192 -27.98 -11.50 -1.24
CA ALA A 192 -27.27 -10.96 -0.09
C ALA A 192 -27.72 -9.54 0.29
N HIS A 193 -28.30 -8.79 -0.66
CA HIS A 193 -28.71 -7.40 -0.46
C HIS A 193 -30.23 -7.26 -0.38
N ILE A 194 -30.68 -6.23 0.33
CA ILE A 194 -32.10 -5.87 0.42
C ILE A 194 -32.32 -4.43 -0.03
N SER A 195 -33.46 -4.18 -0.65
CA SER A 195 -33.88 -2.86 -1.08
C SER A 195 -34.57 -2.08 0.05
N ALA A 196 -34.62 -0.75 -0.10
CA ALA A 196 -35.43 0.10 0.78
C ALA A 196 -36.92 -0.29 0.75
N THR A 197 -37.43 -0.69 -0.41
CA THR A 197 -38.81 -1.15 -0.60
C THR A 197 -39.11 -2.42 0.21
N GLU A 198 -38.23 -3.42 0.18
CA GLU A 198 -38.39 -4.64 0.98
C GLU A 198 -38.38 -4.33 2.47
N ARG A 199 -37.47 -3.47 2.91
CA ARG A 199 -37.40 -3.03 4.32
C ARG A 199 -38.70 -2.37 4.76
N THR A 200 -39.25 -1.46 3.95
CA THR A 200 -40.54 -0.81 4.22
C THR A 200 -41.67 -1.83 4.28
N LYS A 201 -41.69 -2.81 3.37
CA LYS A 201 -42.70 -3.87 3.35
C LYS A 201 -42.63 -4.75 4.60
N TRP A 202 -41.45 -5.19 5.01
CA TRP A 202 -41.27 -6.03 6.20
C TRP A 202 -41.56 -5.27 7.49
N ASN A 203 -41.14 -4.00 7.59
CA ASN A 203 -41.43 -3.16 8.75
C ASN A 203 -42.93 -2.87 8.90
N GLY A 204 -43.68 -2.80 7.80
CA GLY A 204 -45.13 -2.63 7.80
C GLY A 204 -45.92 -3.94 7.84
N ALA A 205 -45.26 -5.10 7.85
CA ALA A 205 -45.93 -6.38 7.78
C ALA A 205 -46.55 -6.78 9.13
N GLN A 206 -47.73 -7.38 9.06
CA GLN A 206 -48.30 -8.10 10.19
C GLN A 206 -47.55 -9.42 10.39
N LEU A 207 -46.91 -9.62 11.56
CA LEU A 207 -46.24 -10.88 11.91
C LEU A 207 -47.24 -12.04 12.01
N PHE A 208 -48.43 -11.77 12.55
CA PHE A 208 -49.58 -12.67 12.54
C PHE A 208 -50.74 -11.96 11.86
N LYS A 209 -51.38 -12.63 10.91
CA LYS A 209 -52.47 -12.04 10.12
C LYS A 209 -53.73 -11.89 10.96
N ILE A 210 -54.15 -10.63 11.15
CA ILE A 210 -55.48 -10.29 11.70
C ILE A 210 -56.46 -9.89 10.59
N THR A 211 -55.93 -9.53 9.42
CA THR A 211 -56.61 -9.15 8.17
C THR A 211 -55.92 -9.84 6.99
N ASN A 212 -56.55 -9.83 5.80
CA ASN A 212 -55.87 -10.24 4.56
C ASN A 212 -54.84 -9.18 4.10
N ASP A 213 -54.09 -9.48 3.02
CA ASP A 213 -53.00 -8.62 2.51
C ASP A 213 -53.45 -7.26 1.97
N VAL A 214 -54.74 -7.09 1.68
CA VAL A 214 -55.31 -5.83 1.19
C VAL A 214 -56.07 -5.06 2.28
N GLY A 215 -55.93 -5.46 3.55
CA GLY A 215 -56.60 -4.83 4.69
C GLY A 215 -58.08 -5.22 4.86
N GLY A 216 -58.56 -6.22 4.12
CA GLY A 216 -59.88 -6.83 4.30
C GLY A 216 -59.89 -7.88 5.42
N VAL A 217 -61.06 -8.49 5.66
CA VAL A 217 -61.21 -9.49 6.73
C VAL A 217 -60.33 -10.72 6.52
N LEU A 218 -59.91 -11.37 7.61
CA LEU A 218 -59.15 -12.61 7.56
C LEU A 218 -60.00 -13.78 7.05
N VAL A 219 -61.25 -13.90 7.53
CA VAL A 219 -62.19 -14.97 7.16
C VAL A 219 -63.42 -14.38 6.47
N SER A 220 -63.73 -14.86 5.27
CA SER A 220 -64.98 -14.56 4.57
C SER A 220 -65.93 -15.76 4.63
N ILE A 221 -67.15 -15.53 5.09
CA ILE A 221 -68.18 -16.55 5.31
C ILE A 221 -69.37 -16.24 4.38
N GLY A 222 -69.50 -17.03 3.33
CA GLY A 222 -70.51 -16.87 2.27
C GLY A 222 -71.82 -17.59 2.58
N ASP A 223 -72.83 -17.37 1.72
CA ASP A 223 -74.22 -17.78 1.97
C ASP A 223 -74.42 -19.27 2.29
N THR A 224 -73.62 -20.16 1.72
CA THR A 224 -73.73 -21.62 1.88
C THR A 224 -72.77 -22.19 2.92
N ASP A 225 -71.96 -21.35 3.56
CA ASP A 225 -71.01 -21.79 4.58
C ASP A 225 -71.71 -22.12 5.91
N ASP A 226 -70.97 -22.81 6.77
CA ASP A 226 -71.26 -22.86 8.21
C ASP A 226 -70.39 -21.85 8.96
N PHE A 227 -71.02 -20.92 9.67
CA PHE A 227 -70.33 -19.81 10.32
C PHE A 227 -69.28 -20.30 11.31
N LEU A 228 -69.68 -21.14 12.26
CA LEU A 228 -68.82 -21.57 13.36
C LEU A 228 -67.68 -22.45 12.85
N SER A 229 -67.95 -23.32 11.87
CA SER A 229 -66.95 -24.16 11.23
C SER A 229 -65.88 -23.36 10.49
N LYS A 230 -66.26 -22.30 9.77
CA LYS A 230 -65.30 -21.43 9.07
C LYS A 230 -64.39 -20.70 10.06
N ILE A 231 -64.94 -20.29 11.19
CA ILE A 231 -64.19 -19.58 12.22
C ILE A 231 -63.20 -20.52 12.91
N VAL A 232 -63.58 -21.72 13.36
CA VAL A 232 -62.64 -22.64 14.02
C VAL A 232 -61.51 -23.09 13.08
N LYS A 233 -61.77 -23.22 11.77
CA LYS A 233 -60.76 -23.57 10.76
C LYS A 233 -59.63 -22.54 10.63
N ALA A 234 -59.80 -21.33 11.16
CA ALA A 234 -58.70 -20.36 11.24
C ALA A 234 -57.62 -20.76 12.27
N GLY A 235 -57.91 -21.73 13.14
CA GLY A 235 -56.99 -22.26 14.14
C GLY A 235 -56.65 -21.25 15.25
N LYS A 236 -55.53 -21.48 15.93
CA LYS A 236 -55.03 -20.60 17.01
C LYS A 236 -54.58 -19.26 16.44
N THR A 237 -55.47 -18.28 16.43
CA THR A 237 -55.19 -16.92 15.99
C THR A 237 -56.18 -15.91 16.56
N PHE A 238 -55.80 -14.63 16.54
CA PHE A 238 -56.74 -13.52 16.61
C PHE A 238 -57.05 -13.08 15.18
N GLY A 239 -58.32 -13.04 14.80
CA GLY A 239 -58.71 -12.81 13.40
C GLY A 239 -59.99 -12.00 13.26
N THR A 240 -60.12 -11.33 12.12
CA THR A 240 -61.35 -10.62 11.73
C THR A 240 -62.18 -11.46 10.75
N PHE A 241 -63.48 -11.21 10.68
CA PHE A 241 -64.34 -11.89 9.73
C PHE A 241 -65.45 -11.01 9.16
N TYR A 242 -65.98 -11.45 8.02
CA TYR A 242 -67.25 -10.98 7.44
C TYR A 242 -68.15 -12.19 7.18
N SER A 243 -69.43 -12.04 7.46
CA SER A 243 -70.48 -13.01 7.16
C SER A 243 -71.67 -12.34 6.48
N THR A 244 -72.24 -12.99 5.48
CA THR A 244 -73.37 -12.46 4.69
C THR A 244 -74.70 -12.45 5.44
N GLY A 245 -74.84 -13.20 6.55
CA GLY A 245 -76.08 -13.35 7.32
C GLY A 245 -76.95 -14.53 6.90
N LYS A 246 -76.63 -15.21 5.79
CA LYS A 246 -77.28 -16.47 5.37
C LYS A 246 -76.58 -17.78 5.78
N PRO A 247 -75.30 -17.82 6.23
CA PRO A 247 -74.67 -19.07 6.65
C PRO A 247 -75.45 -19.79 7.74
N THR A 248 -75.33 -21.11 7.83
CA THR A 248 -75.81 -21.85 9.00
C THR A 248 -75.04 -21.43 10.25
N ASN A 249 -75.69 -21.54 11.41
CA ASN A 249 -75.11 -21.19 12.71
C ASN A 249 -74.62 -19.73 12.84
N ALA A 250 -75.07 -18.82 11.97
CA ALA A 250 -74.87 -17.39 12.13
C ALA A 250 -75.69 -16.85 13.32
N PRO A 251 -75.22 -15.78 14.01
CA PRO A 251 -75.93 -15.19 15.15
C PRO A 251 -77.26 -14.51 14.78
N THR A 252 -77.43 -14.14 13.52
CA THR A 252 -78.55 -13.39 12.99
C THR A 252 -78.65 -13.63 11.48
N THR A 253 -79.82 -13.37 10.91
CA THR A 253 -80.06 -13.39 9.45
C THR A 253 -79.48 -12.18 8.72
N LEU A 254 -78.89 -11.24 9.47
CA LEU A 254 -78.28 -10.01 8.97
C LEU A 254 -76.77 -10.18 8.79
N SER A 255 -76.17 -9.44 7.84
CA SER A 255 -74.72 -9.51 7.63
C SER A 255 -73.97 -9.04 8.87
N THR A 256 -72.94 -9.79 9.29
CA THR A 256 -72.13 -9.47 10.47
C THR A 256 -70.66 -9.28 10.13
N ARG A 257 -69.99 -8.45 10.94
CA ARG A 257 -68.54 -8.25 10.95
C ARG A 257 -68.06 -8.36 12.38
N GLY A 258 -66.82 -8.76 12.56
CA GLY A 258 -66.28 -8.79 13.90
C GLY A 258 -64.94 -9.49 13.96
N PHE A 259 -64.65 -10.04 15.13
CA PHE A 259 -63.38 -10.69 15.41
C PHE A 259 -63.58 -11.91 16.29
N PHE A 260 -62.59 -12.79 16.26
CA PHE A 260 -62.51 -13.99 17.05
C PHE A 260 -61.09 -14.17 17.58
N HIS A 261 -60.96 -14.95 18.65
CA HIS A 261 -59.66 -15.29 19.22
C HIS A 261 -59.69 -16.72 19.75
N PHE A 262 -58.79 -17.56 19.24
CA PHE A 262 -58.57 -18.92 19.75
C PHE A 262 -57.17 -19.07 20.34
N THR A 263 -57.08 -19.69 21.51
CA THR A 263 -55.81 -19.86 22.25
C THR A 263 -55.23 -21.27 22.14
N SER A 264 -55.99 -22.22 21.60
CA SER A 264 -55.62 -23.62 21.43
C SER A 264 -56.25 -24.20 20.16
N VAL A 265 -55.71 -25.34 19.72
CA VAL A 265 -56.22 -26.13 18.57
C VAL A 265 -56.35 -27.61 18.90
N ASP A 266 -57.16 -28.33 18.13
CA ASP A 266 -57.20 -29.79 18.10
C ASP A 266 -56.11 -30.38 17.19
N SER A 267 -56.12 -31.71 17.00
CA SER A 267 -55.19 -32.43 16.11
C SER A 267 -55.32 -32.04 14.63
N ASP A 268 -56.47 -31.53 14.23
CA ASP A 268 -56.76 -31.10 12.86
C ASP A 268 -56.43 -29.60 12.66
N GLY A 269 -55.97 -28.93 13.71
CA GLY A 269 -55.62 -27.51 13.69
C GLY A 269 -56.82 -26.56 13.88
N ASN A 270 -58.01 -27.06 14.20
CA ASN A 270 -59.19 -26.22 14.44
C ASN A 270 -59.12 -25.59 15.83
N GLY A 271 -59.54 -24.34 15.97
CA GLY A 271 -59.59 -23.64 17.25
C GLY A 271 -60.53 -24.30 18.25
N THR A 272 -60.05 -24.56 19.48
CA THR A 272 -60.79 -25.31 20.51
C THR A 272 -61.20 -24.50 21.72
N PHE A 273 -60.48 -23.43 22.08
CA PHE A 273 -60.83 -22.56 23.21
C PHE A 273 -60.76 -21.11 22.79
N GLY A 274 -61.88 -20.39 22.89
CA GLY A 274 -61.93 -19.01 22.42
C GLY A 274 -63.32 -18.44 22.24
N TYR A 275 -63.37 -17.21 21.73
CA TYR A 275 -64.63 -16.48 21.55
C TYR A 275 -64.74 -15.86 20.16
N VAL A 276 -65.98 -15.52 19.81
CA VAL A 276 -66.33 -14.71 18.65
C VAL A 276 -67.20 -13.55 19.11
N ILE A 277 -66.90 -12.35 18.63
CA ILE A 277 -67.75 -11.16 18.75
C ILE A 277 -68.20 -10.78 17.35
N ALA A 278 -69.52 -10.75 17.14
CA ALA A 278 -70.15 -10.42 15.87
C ALA A 278 -71.04 -9.20 16.03
N VAL A 279 -70.91 -8.21 15.15
CA VAL A 279 -71.77 -7.03 15.10
C VAL A 279 -72.49 -7.02 13.76
N ASP A 280 -73.82 -6.94 13.79
CA ASP A 280 -74.61 -6.83 12.57
C ASP A 280 -74.73 -5.39 12.07
N TYR A 281 -75.27 -5.20 10.86
CA TYR A 281 -75.41 -3.85 10.29
C TYR A 281 -76.49 -2.99 10.98
N GLN A 282 -77.31 -3.57 11.87
CA GLN A 282 -78.23 -2.85 12.75
C GLN A 282 -77.61 -2.49 14.10
N ASN A 283 -76.29 -2.70 14.24
CA ASN A 283 -75.52 -2.42 15.45
C ASN A 283 -75.87 -3.32 16.65
N ASN A 284 -76.46 -4.51 16.39
CA ASN A 284 -76.61 -5.53 17.43
C ASN A 284 -75.30 -6.30 17.59
N MET A 285 -74.88 -6.52 18.82
CA MET A 285 -73.67 -7.27 19.15
C MET A 285 -74.02 -8.65 19.71
N TYR A 286 -73.30 -9.66 19.25
CA TYR A 286 -73.45 -11.05 19.64
C TYR A 286 -72.11 -11.63 20.07
N THR A 287 -72.11 -12.48 21.08
CA THR A 287 -70.95 -13.26 21.53
C THR A 287 -71.24 -14.74 21.49
N ASN A 288 -70.22 -15.53 21.21
CA ASN A 288 -70.25 -16.97 21.43
C ASN A 288 -68.86 -17.42 21.90
N TYR A 289 -68.82 -18.49 22.69
CA TYR A 289 -67.59 -19.08 23.21
C TYR A 289 -67.57 -20.56 22.83
N VAL A 290 -66.41 -21.06 22.42
CA VAL A 290 -66.17 -22.49 22.27
C VAL A 290 -65.20 -22.93 23.36
N ASP A 291 -65.58 -24.00 24.03
CA ASP A 291 -64.73 -24.73 24.95
C ASP A 291 -64.38 -26.08 24.31
N GLY A 292 -63.12 -26.50 24.39
CA GLY A 292 -62.66 -27.71 23.72
C GLY A 292 -63.31 -28.99 24.26
N ASN A 293 -63.87 -28.94 25.47
CA ASN A 293 -64.56 -30.06 26.10
C ASN A 293 -66.09 -29.92 26.04
N LEU A 294 -66.62 -28.70 26.07
CA LEU A 294 -68.07 -28.44 26.13
C LEU A 294 -68.69 -28.02 24.79
N GLY A 295 -67.86 -27.75 23.77
CA GLY A 295 -68.29 -27.23 22.48
C GLY A 295 -68.75 -25.77 22.54
N TRP A 296 -69.54 -25.36 21.54
CA TRP A 296 -70.08 -24.01 21.45
C TRP A 296 -71.18 -23.76 22.49
N GLN A 297 -71.07 -22.64 23.20
CA GLN A 297 -71.99 -22.27 24.29
C GLN A 297 -73.28 -21.59 23.79
N GLY A 298 -73.38 -21.35 22.48
CA GLY A 298 -74.51 -20.69 21.83
C GLY A 298 -74.36 -19.16 21.77
N TRP A 299 -75.03 -18.55 20.81
CA TRP A 299 -75.00 -17.11 20.61
C TRP A 299 -75.76 -16.37 21.72
N LYS A 300 -75.12 -15.34 22.27
CA LYS A 300 -75.70 -14.42 23.26
C LYS A 300 -75.68 -13.01 22.68
N ARG A 301 -76.85 -12.37 22.59
CA ARG A 301 -76.95 -10.96 22.18
C ARG A 301 -76.67 -10.06 23.39
N LEU A 302 -75.82 -9.06 23.22
CA LEU A 302 -75.63 -8.00 24.21
C LEU A 302 -76.76 -6.97 24.03
N ILE A 303 -77.45 -6.68 25.12
CA ILE A 303 -78.54 -5.70 25.17
C ILE A 303 -77.95 -4.34 25.53
N THR A 304 -78.24 -3.32 24.73
CA THR A 304 -77.80 -1.95 25.02
C THR A 304 -78.69 -1.30 26.09
N GLU A 305 -78.24 -0.20 26.69
CA GLU A 305 -79.12 0.58 27.58
C GLU A 305 -80.36 1.10 26.85
N ALA A 306 -80.23 1.49 25.58
CA ALA A 306 -81.34 1.92 24.76
C ALA A 306 -82.34 0.79 24.53
N ASP A 307 -81.86 -0.42 24.23
CA ASP A 307 -82.71 -1.61 24.16
C ASP A 307 -83.38 -1.84 25.52
N PHE A 308 -82.62 -1.81 26.61
CA PHE A 308 -83.12 -2.05 27.96
C PHE A 308 -84.20 -1.05 28.41
N LYS A 309 -84.11 0.20 27.93
CA LYS A 309 -85.11 1.23 28.21
C LYS A 309 -86.30 1.19 27.24
N LYS A 310 -86.20 0.46 26.13
CA LYS A 310 -87.21 0.44 25.06
C LYS A 310 -88.23 -0.67 25.29
N MET A 311 -89.22 -0.37 26.12
CA MET A 311 -90.40 -1.20 26.32
C MET A 311 -91.46 -0.90 25.25
N THR A 312 -91.73 -1.86 24.36
CA THR A 312 -92.72 -1.70 23.29
C THR A 312 -94.09 -2.16 23.78
N TRP A 313 -95.07 -1.27 23.70
CA TRP A 313 -96.45 -1.53 24.11
C TRP A 313 -97.32 -1.89 22.91
N TYR A 314 -98.10 -2.95 23.07
CA TYR A 314 -99.05 -3.47 22.09
C TYR A 314 -100.46 -3.34 22.62
N ASP A 315 -101.41 -3.08 21.73
CA ASP A 315 -102.81 -2.97 22.12
C ASP A 315 -103.40 -4.33 22.48
N LEU A 316 -104.14 -4.39 23.59
CA LEU A 316 -104.94 -5.57 23.95
C LEU A 316 -106.23 -5.56 23.14
N THR A 317 -106.51 -6.66 22.45
CA THR A 317 -107.79 -6.85 21.78
C THR A 317 -108.83 -7.25 22.81
N LEU A 318 -109.79 -6.36 23.06
CA LEU A 318 -110.87 -6.59 24.01
C LEU A 318 -111.97 -7.48 23.42
N ILE A 319 -112.51 -8.39 24.23
CA ILE A 319 -113.52 -9.38 23.85
C ILE A 319 -114.69 -9.41 24.84
N ASN A 320 -115.72 -10.19 24.53
CA ASN A 320 -116.90 -10.38 25.39
C ASN A 320 -117.60 -9.07 25.82
N GLY A 321 -117.64 -8.09 24.93
CA GLY A 321 -118.31 -6.80 25.17
C GLY A 321 -117.53 -5.82 26.06
N ASN A 322 -116.33 -6.18 26.51
CA ASN A 322 -115.43 -5.28 27.23
C ASN A 322 -114.96 -4.14 26.31
N LYS A 323 -114.81 -2.93 26.87
CA LYS A 323 -114.42 -1.72 26.15
C LYS A 323 -113.24 -1.04 26.82
N ALA A 324 -112.50 -0.25 26.05
CA ALA A 324 -111.47 0.62 26.61
C ALA A 324 -112.14 1.78 27.35
N GLY A 325 -111.62 2.12 28.53
CA GLY A 325 -111.99 3.34 29.24
C GLY A 325 -111.20 4.54 28.74
N GLY A 326 -110.87 5.48 29.64
CA GLY A 326 -110.07 6.65 29.31
C GLY A 326 -108.62 6.31 28.91
N ARG A 327 -108.12 5.14 29.31
CA ARG A 327 -106.79 4.64 28.94
C ARG A 327 -106.90 3.34 28.17
N LYS A 328 -106.37 3.31 26.95
CA LYS A 328 -106.39 2.11 26.09
C LYS A 328 -105.66 0.94 26.78
N PRO A 329 -106.30 -0.23 26.93
CA PRO A 329 -105.65 -1.44 27.42
C PRO A 329 -104.51 -1.89 26.52
N GLN A 330 -103.34 -2.08 27.10
CA GLN A 330 -102.12 -2.48 26.40
C GLN A 330 -101.33 -3.51 27.23
N TYR A 331 -100.48 -4.28 26.55
CA TYR A 331 -99.50 -5.16 27.16
C TYR A 331 -98.11 -4.92 26.57
N ALA A 332 -97.09 -5.33 27.31
CA ALA A 332 -95.72 -5.38 26.83
C ALA A 332 -95.01 -6.56 27.47
N VAL A 333 -94.21 -7.27 26.69
CA VAL A 333 -93.28 -8.28 27.21
C VAL A 333 -91.93 -7.61 27.37
N TRP A 334 -91.38 -7.67 28.58
CA TRP A 334 -90.12 -7.04 28.90
C TRP A 334 -89.31 -7.90 29.88
N GLY A 335 -88.17 -8.42 29.41
CA GLY A 335 -87.41 -9.42 30.16
C GLY A 335 -88.24 -10.70 30.37
N ASN A 336 -88.37 -11.14 31.62
CA ASN A 336 -89.20 -12.29 32.00
C ASN A 336 -90.57 -11.88 32.56
N GLU A 337 -91.03 -10.66 32.25
CA GLU A 337 -92.29 -10.13 32.76
C GLU A 337 -93.20 -9.66 31.63
N VAL A 338 -94.50 -9.80 31.88
CA VAL A 338 -95.57 -9.18 31.12
C VAL A 338 -96.09 -8.02 31.94
N PHE A 339 -96.11 -6.85 31.34
CA PHE A 339 -96.72 -5.66 31.90
C PHE A 339 -98.04 -5.43 31.20
N THR A 340 -99.07 -5.09 31.96
CA THR A 340 -100.34 -4.60 31.44
C THR A 340 -100.58 -3.20 31.94
N ARG A 341 -101.26 -2.38 31.13
CA ARG A 341 -101.68 -1.04 31.53
C ARG A 341 -102.98 -0.63 30.87
N GLY A 342 -103.64 0.36 31.43
CA GLY A 342 -104.84 0.95 30.88
C GLY A 342 -106.10 0.62 31.67
N GLU A 343 -107.24 0.78 31.03
CA GLU A 343 -108.55 0.75 31.67
C GLU A 343 -109.54 -0.08 30.88
N VAL A 344 -110.15 -1.05 31.55
CA VAL A 344 -111.19 -1.91 31.00
C VAL A 344 -112.53 -1.52 31.60
N VAL A 345 -113.46 -1.09 30.76
CA VAL A 345 -114.87 -0.94 31.10
C VAL A 345 -115.55 -2.27 30.82
N SER A 346 -115.90 -2.98 31.89
CA SER A 346 -116.43 -4.34 31.79
C SER A 346 -117.94 -4.38 31.98
N PRO A 347 -118.69 -5.06 31.10
CA PRO A 347 -120.11 -5.34 31.34
C PRO A 347 -120.32 -6.41 32.41
N ASP A 348 -119.31 -7.24 32.69
CA ASP A 348 -119.37 -8.35 33.66
C ASP A 348 -118.00 -8.58 34.32
N PHE A 349 -117.97 -8.41 35.64
CA PHE A 349 -116.79 -8.58 36.49
C PHE A 349 -116.40 -10.04 36.74
N ASN A 350 -117.02 -11.00 36.05
CA ASN A 350 -116.61 -12.41 36.02
C ASN A 350 -116.28 -12.91 34.59
N SER A 351 -115.94 -11.98 33.68
CA SER A 351 -115.70 -12.26 32.26
C SER A 351 -114.22 -12.20 31.84
N VAL A 352 -113.88 -12.90 30.75
CA VAL A 352 -112.60 -12.72 30.05
C VAL A 352 -112.69 -11.44 29.23
N PHE A 353 -111.76 -10.51 29.43
CA PHE A 353 -111.75 -9.23 28.72
C PHE A 353 -110.76 -9.17 27.58
N ALA A 354 -109.70 -9.98 27.57
CA ALA A 354 -108.71 -10.04 26.49
C ALA A 354 -107.99 -11.41 26.45
N ARG A 355 -107.21 -11.65 25.39
CA ARG A 355 -106.28 -12.79 25.32
C ARG A 355 -104.91 -12.34 24.84
N LEU A 356 -103.87 -12.73 25.58
CA LEU A 356 -102.47 -12.48 25.27
C LEU A 356 -101.96 -13.41 24.14
N PRO A 357 -101.07 -12.91 23.28
CA PRO A 357 -100.41 -13.75 22.27
C PRO A 357 -99.46 -14.74 22.94
N ALA A 358 -98.97 -15.72 22.18
CA ALA A 358 -98.24 -16.88 22.72
C ALA A 358 -97.00 -16.48 23.55
N GLU A 359 -96.28 -15.46 23.11
CA GLU A 359 -95.08 -14.91 23.74
C GLU A 359 -95.34 -14.20 25.08
N ALA A 360 -96.59 -13.87 25.38
CA ALA A 360 -96.99 -13.17 26.60
C ALA A 360 -97.80 -14.07 27.56
N ARG A 361 -97.90 -15.39 27.30
CA ARG A 361 -98.68 -16.29 28.16
C ARG A 361 -97.85 -16.74 29.35
N PRO A 362 -98.37 -16.63 30.58
CA PRO A 362 -97.64 -17.08 31.75
C PRO A 362 -97.64 -18.61 31.85
N LEU A 363 -96.56 -19.21 32.35
CA LEU A 363 -96.42 -20.66 32.58
C LEU A 363 -97.33 -21.16 33.71
N THR A 364 -97.69 -20.27 34.64
CA THR A 364 -98.62 -20.54 35.75
C THR A 364 -99.63 -19.42 35.85
N GLN A 365 -100.85 -19.73 36.31
CA GLN A 365 -101.89 -18.72 36.51
C GLN A 365 -101.38 -17.61 37.44
N LYS A 366 -101.62 -16.35 37.05
CA LYS A 366 -101.27 -15.18 37.83
C LYS A 366 -102.52 -14.47 38.29
N SER A 367 -102.62 -14.15 39.57
CA SER A 367 -103.73 -13.41 40.16
C SER A 367 -103.21 -12.07 40.69
N MET A 368 -103.81 -10.98 40.25
CA MET A 368 -103.42 -9.61 40.54
C MET A 368 -104.62 -8.84 41.10
N ALA A 369 -104.35 -7.83 41.93
CA ALA A 369 -105.35 -6.87 42.34
C ALA A 369 -105.44 -5.74 41.31
N ALA A 370 -106.65 -5.35 40.95
CA ALA A 370 -106.94 -4.30 39.99
C ALA A 370 -107.80 -3.22 40.68
N THR A 371 -107.37 -1.96 40.63
CA THR A 371 -108.13 -0.86 41.25
C THR A 371 -109.33 -0.46 40.38
N LEU A 372 -110.42 -0.04 41.01
CA LEU A 372 -111.62 0.42 40.32
C LEU A 372 -111.55 1.93 40.07
N PHE A 373 -112.03 2.39 38.92
CA PHE A 373 -112.23 3.80 38.61
C PHE A 373 -113.64 4.25 38.97
N GLY A 374 -113.79 5.53 39.35
CA GLY A 374 -115.07 6.17 39.73
C GLY A 374 -115.52 5.93 41.17
N THR A 375 -114.93 4.96 41.87
CA THR A 375 -115.19 4.64 43.28
C THR A 375 -113.96 4.02 43.93
N THR A 376 -113.84 4.07 45.25
CA THR A 376 -112.80 3.32 45.96
C THR A 376 -113.13 1.83 45.93
N GLY A 377 -112.19 0.98 45.54
CA GLY A 377 -112.41 -0.46 45.52
C GLY A 377 -111.40 -1.23 44.66
N THR A 378 -111.54 -2.55 44.65
CA THR A 378 -110.71 -3.48 43.89
C THR A 378 -111.53 -4.55 43.17
N SER A 379 -110.97 -5.08 42.09
CA SER A 379 -111.37 -6.33 41.44
C SER A 379 -110.15 -7.25 41.38
N LYS A 380 -110.36 -8.55 41.19
CA LYS A 380 -109.27 -9.47 40.86
C LYS A 380 -109.12 -9.55 39.36
N TYR A 381 -107.89 -9.45 38.89
CA TYR A 381 -107.50 -9.64 37.51
C TYR A 381 -106.61 -10.90 37.42
N ILE A 382 -107.00 -11.88 36.61
CA ILE A 382 -106.28 -13.14 36.43
C ILE A 382 -105.72 -13.23 35.01
N ALA A 383 -104.45 -13.63 34.88
CA ALA A 383 -103.85 -14.08 33.64
C ALA A 383 -103.70 -15.60 33.67
N GLU A 384 -104.41 -16.30 32.79
CA GLU A 384 -104.41 -17.75 32.67
C GLU A 384 -103.26 -18.24 31.77
N THR A 385 -102.86 -19.50 31.91
CA THR A 385 -101.81 -20.12 31.07
C THR A 385 -102.17 -20.20 29.58
N THR A 386 -103.47 -20.12 29.27
CA THR A 386 -104.00 -20.00 27.90
C THR A 386 -103.83 -18.60 27.31
N GLY A 387 -103.37 -17.64 28.10
CA GLY A 387 -103.28 -16.22 27.76
C GLY A 387 -104.57 -15.43 28.05
N GLU A 388 -105.63 -16.08 28.54
CA GLU A 388 -106.88 -15.37 28.87
C GLU A 388 -106.68 -14.42 30.04
N LEU A 389 -107.17 -13.19 29.87
CA LEU A 389 -107.17 -12.14 30.87
C LEU A 389 -108.61 -11.96 31.39
N ARG A 390 -108.83 -12.23 32.67
CA ARG A 390 -110.16 -12.34 33.28
C ARG A 390 -110.31 -11.43 34.48
N LEU A 391 -111.48 -10.79 34.61
CA LEU A 391 -111.92 -10.18 35.86
C LEU A 391 -112.67 -11.22 36.70
N VAL A 392 -112.45 -11.21 38.01
CA VAL A 392 -113.14 -12.08 38.97
C VAL A 392 -113.60 -11.28 40.17
N GLY A 393 -114.90 -11.00 40.22
CA GLY A 393 -115.55 -10.25 41.28
C GLY A 393 -115.15 -8.77 41.34
N LYS A 394 -115.85 -8.03 42.20
CA LYS A 394 -115.61 -6.62 42.50
C LYS A 394 -115.94 -6.36 43.97
N HIS A 395 -115.22 -5.42 44.57
CA HIS A 395 -115.51 -4.89 45.89
C HIS A 395 -115.30 -3.38 45.86
N ALA A 396 -116.37 -2.61 46.04
CA ALA A 396 -116.35 -1.16 45.96
C ALA A 396 -117.11 -0.51 47.11
N ASN A 397 -116.74 0.72 47.46
CA ASN A 397 -117.48 1.53 48.43
C ASN A 397 -118.89 1.89 47.93
N ILE A 398 -118.99 2.19 46.62
CA ILE A 398 -120.25 2.47 45.91
C ILE A 398 -120.15 1.78 44.55
N GLU A 399 -120.89 0.68 44.33
CA GLU A 399 -120.73 -0.17 43.14
C GLU A 399 -121.27 0.46 41.85
N GLU A 400 -122.33 1.25 41.94
CA GLU A 400 -122.94 1.95 40.80
C GLU A 400 -122.02 3.01 40.19
N ASN A 401 -121.01 3.46 40.96
CA ASN A 401 -120.03 4.44 40.52
C ASN A 401 -118.81 3.81 39.84
N ILE A 402 -118.76 2.48 39.67
CA ILE A 402 -117.66 1.85 38.94
C ILE A 402 -117.73 2.23 37.47
N SER A 403 -116.72 2.95 37.00
CA SER A 403 -116.61 3.39 35.60
C SER A 403 -115.62 2.56 34.79
N GLY A 404 -114.73 1.82 35.45
CA GLY A 404 -113.73 0.98 34.80
C GLY A 404 -112.81 0.27 35.79
N VAL A 405 -111.91 -0.55 35.27
CA VAL A 405 -110.92 -1.32 36.03
C VAL A 405 -109.52 -1.02 35.51
N SER A 406 -108.60 -0.61 36.40
CA SER A 406 -107.20 -0.44 36.07
C SER A 406 -106.51 -1.79 35.93
N ILE A 407 -105.83 -2.00 34.81
CA ILE A 407 -105.00 -3.19 34.59
C ILE A 407 -103.51 -2.88 34.69
N ASP A 408 -103.13 -1.77 35.33
CA ASP A 408 -101.73 -1.39 35.58
C ASP A 408 -101.08 -2.39 36.55
N ASN A 409 -100.47 -3.44 36.00
CA ASN A 409 -99.91 -4.56 36.74
C ASN A 409 -98.75 -5.17 35.93
N ASN A 410 -97.98 -6.03 36.59
CA ASN A 410 -96.99 -6.90 35.95
C ASN A 410 -97.03 -8.30 36.55
N PHE A 411 -96.60 -9.29 35.77
CA PHE A 411 -96.48 -10.67 36.21
C PHE A 411 -95.41 -11.42 35.41
N THR A 412 -94.85 -12.48 36.01
CA THR A 412 -93.84 -13.28 35.33
C THR A 412 -94.43 -14.13 34.21
N LEU A 413 -93.66 -14.26 33.12
CA LEU A 413 -93.92 -15.26 32.07
C LEU A 413 -93.90 -16.69 32.61
#